data_AF-A0A2N7Q8D1-F1
#
_entry.id   AF-A0A2N7Q8D1-F1
#
_cell.length_a   1.000
_cell.length_b   1.000
_cell.length_c   1.000
_cell.angle_alpha   90.00
_cell.angle_beta   90.00
_cell.angle_gamma   90.00
#
_symmetry.space_group_name_H-M   'P 1'
#
loop_
_entity.id
_entity.type
_entity.pdbx_description
1 polymer ?
#
loop_
_entity_poly.entity_id
_entity_poly.type
_entity_poly.pdbx_seq_one_letter_code
_entity_poly.pdbx_strand_id
1 'polypeptide(L)'
;PTGETLRFLSLPDAASWWVTKILPLQRKLMKFIRPAAKMVTDMPLPEEKTYDALEELFRQVYNLYYLLQNQEVSSVRLVVNPEKMVIKETEKAFTYLHLFGFPVDAIFLNRIVDEKSPFYGIQEKYIKRIVKSFEPTPIFMVPQVYEEILGYEKLKEFGKRIYQDKNPAEIFYKDKPFEILEKDGIYILKMILKEVPREKLEIYQKEEDLIIKIGNYKKHFFLPRVLLNKEIKNAVIKDNLLEITFSLS
;
A
#
# COMPACT_ATOMS: atom_id res chain seq x y z
N PRO A 1 12.53 4.79 -5.43
CA PRO A 1 11.65 4.77 -6.63
C PRO A 1 10.23 4.34 -6.23
N THR A 2 9.38 5.30 -5.86
CA THR A 2 8.03 5.00 -5.35
C THR A 2 7.10 4.44 -6.45
N GLY A 3 7.28 4.88 -7.71
CA GLY A 3 6.40 4.52 -8.82
C GLY A 3 6.37 3.02 -9.18
N GLU A 4 7.50 2.32 -9.12
CA GLU A 4 7.55 0.88 -9.41
C GLU A 4 6.94 0.06 -8.28
N THR A 5 7.26 0.38 -7.02
CA THR A 5 6.66 -0.29 -5.85
C THR A 5 5.14 -0.15 -5.85
N LEU A 6 4.60 1.04 -6.16
CA LEU A 6 3.15 1.26 -6.25
C LEU A 6 2.49 0.43 -7.37
N ARG A 7 3.18 0.17 -8.48
CA ARG A 7 2.68 -0.77 -9.52
C ARG A 7 2.64 -2.20 -9.00
N PHE A 8 3.66 -2.64 -8.27
CA PHE A 8 3.63 -3.95 -7.62
C PHE A 8 2.46 -4.05 -6.65
N LEU A 9 2.12 -3.00 -5.90
CA LEU A 9 0.95 -3.01 -4.99
C LEU A 9 -0.42 -3.17 -5.70
N SER A 10 -0.50 -2.93 -7.02
CA SER A 10 -1.72 -3.10 -7.84
C SER A 10 -1.84 -4.46 -8.54
N LEU A 11 -0.84 -5.33 -8.43
CA LEU A 11 -0.87 -6.70 -8.98
C LEU A 11 -1.99 -7.62 -8.42
N PRO A 12 -2.43 -7.54 -7.14
CA PRO A 12 -3.38 -8.51 -6.60
C PRO A 12 -4.77 -8.39 -7.21
N ASP A 13 -5.12 -7.22 -7.75
CA ASP A 13 -6.45 -7.01 -8.33
C ASP A 13 -6.55 -7.61 -9.72
N ALA A 14 -5.47 -7.48 -10.49
CA ALA A 14 -5.33 -8.21 -11.75
C ALA A 14 -5.36 -9.72 -11.47
N ALA A 15 -4.58 -10.18 -10.49
CA ALA A 15 -4.57 -11.58 -10.06
C ALA A 15 -5.95 -12.10 -9.66
N SER A 16 -6.67 -11.41 -8.77
CA SER A 16 -8.01 -11.80 -8.31
C SER A 16 -9.01 -11.85 -9.46
N TRP A 17 -9.01 -10.85 -10.34
CA TRP A 17 -9.88 -10.86 -11.52
C TRP A 17 -9.54 -11.99 -12.50
N TRP A 18 -8.25 -12.26 -12.71
CA TRP A 18 -7.78 -13.37 -13.52
C TRP A 18 -8.24 -14.72 -12.96
N VAL A 19 -8.13 -14.94 -11.64
CA VAL A 19 -8.59 -16.17 -10.98
C VAL A 19 -10.10 -16.32 -11.01
N THR A 20 -10.85 -15.27 -10.68
CA THR A 20 -12.29 -15.38 -10.48
C THR A 20 -13.08 -15.37 -11.79
N LYS A 21 -12.56 -14.75 -12.86
CA LYS A 21 -13.30 -14.58 -14.12
C LYS A 21 -12.63 -15.23 -15.32
N ILE A 22 -11.32 -15.07 -15.53
CA ILE A 22 -10.66 -15.58 -16.74
C ILE A 22 -10.36 -17.07 -16.65
N LEU A 23 -9.67 -17.52 -15.60
CA LEU A 23 -9.26 -18.92 -15.48
C LEU A 23 -10.46 -19.91 -15.56
N PRO A 24 -11.61 -19.67 -14.91
CA PRO A 24 -12.75 -20.58 -14.99
C PRO A 24 -13.34 -20.65 -16.40
N LEU A 25 -13.41 -19.51 -17.10
CA LEU A 25 -13.91 -19.42 -18.46
C LEU A 25 -12.99 -20.15 -19.44
N GLN A 26 -11.67 -19.90 -19.36
CA GLN A 26 -10.67 -20.60 -20.17
C GLN A 26 -10.66 -22.10 -19.89
N ARG A 27 -10.67 -22.52 -18.61
CA ARG A 27 -10.72 -23.92 -18.21
C ARG A 27 -11.96 -24.61 -18.79
N LYS A 28 -13.13 -23.96 -18.75
CA LYS A 28 -14.37 -24.49 -19.33
C LYS A 28 -14.28 -24.61 -20.86
N LEU A 29 -13.83 -23.57 -21.57
CA LEU A 29 -13.67 -23.59 -23.03
C LEU A 29 -12.65 -24.66 -23.48
N MET A 30 -11.52 -24.76 -22.78
CA MET A 30 -10.48 -25.72 -23.11
C MET A 30 -10.95 -27.16 -22.94
N LYS A 31 -11.82 -27.47 -21.97
CA LYS A 31 -12.40 -28.83 -21.84
C LYS A 31 -13.17 -29.27 -23.10
N PHE A 32 -13.80 -28.34 -23.82
CA PHE A 32 -14.53 -28.66 -25.06
C PHE A 32 -13.65 -28.63 -26.32
N ILE A 33 -12.64 -27.76 -26.37
CA ILE A 33 -11.80 -27.56 -27.56
C ILE A 33 -10.64 -28.57 -27.60
N ARG A 34 -10.13 -28.99 -26.44
CA ARG A 34 -8.95 -29.86 -26.31
C ARG A 34 -9.04 -31.20 -27.07
N PRO A 35 -10.19 -31.92 -27.14
CA PRO A 35 -10.28 -33.15 -27.92
C PRO A 35 -10.06 -32.95 -29.42
N ALA A 36 -10.60 -31.86 -29.99
CA ALA A 36 -10.48 -31.56 -31.41
C ALA A 36 -9.12 -30.93 -31.75
N ALA A 37 -8.61 -30.04 -30.89
CA ALA A 37 -7.35 -29.35 -31.14
C ALA A 37 -6.13 -30.29 -31.09
N LYS A 38 -6.13 -31.32 -30.22
CA LYS A 38 -5.09 -32.36 -30.20
C LYS A 38 -4.99 -33.17 -31.50
N MET A 39 -6.03 -33.18 -32.34
CA MET A 39 -6.03 -33.88 -33.62
C MET A 39 -5.52 -33.02 -34.78
N VAL A 40 -5.43 -31.70 -34.62
CA VAL A 40 -5.15 -30.75 -35.71
C VAL A 40 -3.83 -29.98 -35.48
N THR A 41 -3.31 -29.96 -34.25
CA THR A 41 -2.10 -29.21 -33.90
C THR A 41 -1.33 -29.88 -32.76
N ASP A 42 0.00 -29.95 -32.90
CA ASP A 42 0.95 -30.46 -31.88
C ASP A 42 1.27 -29.45 -30.77
N MET A 43 0.60 -28.28 -30.76
CA MET A 43 0.86 -27.25 -29.76
C MET A 43 0.47 -27.75 -28.36
N PRO A 44 1.38 -27.68 -27.36
CA PRO A 44 1.07 -28.11 -26.00
C PRO A 44 -0.01 -27.22 -25.39
N LEU A 45 -1.23 -27.75 -25.30
CA LEU A 45 -2.35 -27.08 -24.66
C LEU A 45 -2.23 -27.18 -23.13
N PRO A 46 -2.48 -26.08 -22.38
CA PRO A 46 -2.38 -26.07 -20.93
C PRO A 46 -3.17 -27.23 -20.29
N GLU A 47 -2.54 -27.92 -19.36
CA GLU A 47 -3.18 -29.02 -18.63
C GLU A 47 -3.94 -28.52 -17.42
N GLU A 48 -4.84 -29.33 -16.87
CA GLU A 48 -5.56 -29.02 -15.62
C GLU A 48 -4.57 -28.64 -14.50
N LYS A 49 -3.45 -29.36 -14.40
CA LYS A 49 -2.37 -29.06 -13.44
C LYS A 49 -1.77 -27.66 -13.62
N THR A 50 -1.71 -27.14 -14.86
CA THR A 50 -1.24 -25.78 -15.14
C THR A 50 -2.22 -24.74 -14.61
N TYR A 51 -3.53 -24.98 -14.76
CA TYR A 51 -4.55 -24.12 -14.19
C TYR A 51 -4.55 -24.15 -12.66
N ASP A 52 -4.41 -25.33 -12.07
CA ASP A 52 -4.35 -25.49 -10.61
C ASP A 52 -3.12 -24.77 -10.03
N ALA A 53 -1.94 -24.89 -10.68
CA ALA A 53 -0.74 -24.16 -10.28
C ALA A 53 -0.90 -22.63 -10.39
N LEU A 54 -1.56 -22.14 -11.45
CA LEU A 54 -1.85 -20.71 -11.60
C LEU A 54 -2.79 -20.21 -10.49
N GLU A 55 -3.84 -20.95 -10.18
CA GLU A 55 -4.77 -20.64 -9.10
C GLU A 55 -4.05 -20.57 -7.75
N GLU A 56 -3.16 -21.53 -7.47
CA GLU A 56 -2.36 -21.54 -6.25
C GLU A 56 -1.41 -20.34 -6.15
N LEU A 57 -0.70 -20.00 -7.24
CA LEU A 57 0.15 -18.81 -7.27
C LEU A 57 -0.63 -17.54 -6.94
N PHE A 58 -1.79 -17.35 -7.56
CA PHE A 58 -2.61 -16.18 -7.30
C PHE A 58 -3.19 -16.16 -5.87
N ARG A 59 -3.52 -17.32 -5.31
CA ARG A 59 -3.92 -17.43 -3.90
C ARG A 59 -2.77 -17.08 -2.95
N GLN A 60 -1.53 -17.49 -3.25
CA GLN A 60 -0.35 -17.11 -2.47
C GLN A 60 -0.11 -15.61 -2.52
N VAL A 61 -0.20 -15.00 -3.72
CA VAL A 61 -0.13 -13.54 -3.89
C VAL A 61 -1.18 -12.87 -3.01
N TYR A 62 -2.44 -13.31 -3.08
CA TYR A 62 -3.52 -12.78 -2.26
C TYR A 62 -3.24 -12.84 -0.75
N ASN A 63 -2.77 -14.00 -0.25
CA ASN A 63 -2.44 -14.19 1.16
C ASN A 63 -1.28 -13.28 1.61
N LEU A 64 -0.28 -13.05 0.76
CA LEU A 64 0.81 -12.12 1.04
C LEU A 64 0.27 -10.69 1.25
N TYR A 65 -0.67 -10.24 0.44
CA TYR A 65 -1.30 -8.92 0.63
C TYR A 65 -2.06 -8.83 1.94
N TYR A 66 -2.81 -9.88 2.29
CA TYR A 66 -3.50 -9.93 3.59
C TYR A 66 -2.51 -9.80 4.75
N LEU A 67 -1.37 -10.49 4.66
CA LEU A 67 -0.31 -10.40 5.66
C LEU A 67 0.27 -8.97 5.75
N LEU A 68 0.57 -8.35 4.61
CA LEU A 68 1.17 -7.01 4.51
C LEU A 68 0.24 -5.87 4.96
N GLN A 69 -1.08 -6.08 4.93
CA GLN A 69 -2.09 -5.13 5.43
C GLN A 69 -2.37 -5.32 6.93
N ASN A 70 -1.97 -6.44 7.51
CA ASN A 70 -2.19 -6.73 8.92
C ASN A 70 -1.17 -5.99 9.80
N GLN A 71 -1.63 -4.89 10.41
CA GLN A 71 -0.85 -4.02 11.30
C GLN A 71 -0.31 -4.70 12.56
N GLU A 72 -0.78 -5.89 12.93
CA GLU A 72 -0.27 -6.60 14.11
C GLU A 72 0.98 -7.43 13.78
N VAL A 73 1.26 -7.66 12.49
CA VAL A 73 2.37 -8.53 12.04
C VAL A 73 3.28 -7.88 10.99
N SER A 74 2.83 -6.80 10.33
CA SER A 74 3.61 -6.12 9.30
C SER A 74 3.37 -4.62 9.28
N SER A 75 4.36 -3.88 8.80
CA SER A 75 4.27 -2.44 8.56
C SER A 75 5.30 -1.97 7.54
N VAL A 76 5.11 -0.75 7.03
CA VAL A 76 5.98 -0.07 6.07
C VAL A 76 6.69 1.09 6.74
N ARG A 77 7.99 1.25 6.45
CA ARG A 77 8.80 2.38 6.88
C ARG A 77 9.22 3.20 5.69
N LEU A 78 8.85 4.47 5.66
CA LEU A 78 9.21 5.37 4.56
C LEU A 78 10.52 6.05 4.86
N VAL A 79 11.44 6.06 3.89
CA VAL A 79 12.70 6.81 3.97
C VAL A 79 12.60 8.03 3.08
N VAL A 80 12.90 9.21 3.63
CA VAL A 80 12.76 10.50 2.95
C VAL A 80 14.01 11.34 3.21
N ASN A 81 14.48 12.06 2.20
CA ASN A 81 15.51 13.08 2.36
C ASN A 81 14.85 14.46 2.53
N PRO A 82 15.46 15.42 3.26
CA PRO A 82 14.94 16.78 3.44
C PRO A 82 15.09 17.63 2.16
N GLU A 83 14.36 17.25 1.11
CA GLU A 83 14.36 17.89 -0.20
C GLU A 83 12.93 18.02 -0.73
N LYS A 84 12.57 19.19 -1.29
CA LYS A 84 11.19 19.53 -1.67
C LYS A 84 10.51 18.48 -2.55
N MET A 85 11.20 17.94 -3.56
CA MET A 85 10.63 16.97 -4.51
C MET A 85 10.44 15.61 -3.84
N VAL A 86 11.44 15.15 -3.10
CA VAL A 86 11.41 13.88 -2.37
C VAL A 86 10.27 13.88 -1.35
N ILE A 87 10.06 14.98 -0.62
CA ILE A 87 8.95 15.11 0.33
C ILE A 87 7.60 14.89 -0.35
N LYS A 88 7.37 15.52 -1.52
CA LYS A 88 6.12 15.34 -2.26
C LYS A 88 5.95 13.90 -2.72
N GLU A 89 7.02 13.27 -3.21
CA GLU A 89 6.98 11.87 -3.62
C GLU A 89 6.65 10.94 -2.44
N THR A 90 7.18 11.23 -1.25
CA THR A 90 6.86 10.48 -0.02
C THR A 90 5.43 10.74 0.45
N GLU A 91 4.91 11.98 0.39
CA GLU A 91 3.51 12.30 0.70
C GLU A 91 2.54 11.55 -0.24
N LYS A 92 2.88 11.51 -1.53
CA LYS A 92 2.17 10.71 -2.54
C LYS A 92 2.21 9.22 -2.19
N ALA A 93 3.39 8.67 -1.92
CA ALA A 93 3.57 7.25 -1.58
C ALA A 93 2.81 6.87 -0.31
N PHE A 94 2.86 7.70 0.73
CA PHE A 94 2.07 7.52 1.96
C PHE A 94 0.58 7.45 1.66
N THR A 95 0.08 8.37 0.84
CA THR A 95 -1.34 8.39 0.44
C THR A 95 -1.74 7.10 -0.26
N TYR A 96 -0.92 6.61 -1.19
CA TYR A 96 -1.22 5.32 -1.84
C TYR A 96 -1.13 4.15 -0.88
N LEU A 97 -0.14 4.10 0.02
CA LEU A 97 -0.04 3.05 1.01
C LEU A 97 -1.30 2.99 1.87
N HIS A 98 -1.79 4.14 2.35
CA HIS A 98 -3.03 4.24 3.12
C HIS A 98 -4.26 3.81 2.33
N LEU A 99 -4.41 4.31 1.11
CA LEU A 99 -5.50 3.89 0.21
C LEU A 99 -5.47 2.38 -0.10
N PHE A 100 -4.28 1.77 -0.07
CA PHE A 100 -4.10 0.34 -0.27
C PHE A 100 -4.08 -0.44 1.04
N GLY A 101 -4.33 0.18 2.19
CA GLY A 101 -4.44 -0.47 3.49
C GLY A 101 -3.10 -0.92 4.11
N PHE A 102 -1.97 -0.43 3.63
CA PHE A 102 -0.66 -0.73 4.23
C PHE A 102 -0.35 0.26 5.36
N PRO A 103 -0.16 -0.22 6.60
CA PRO A 103 0.14 0.64 7.74
C PRO A 103 1.58 1.13 7.70
N VAL A 104 1.80 2.42 7.99
CA VAL A 104 3.12 3.05 8.07
C VAL A 104 3.48 3.35 9.52
N ASP A 105 4.40 2.60 10.11
CA ASP A 105 4.74 2.74 11.54
C ASP A 105 5.81 3.80 11.82
N ALA A 106 6.64 4.15 10.84
CA ALA A 106 7.70 5.13 11.02
C ALA A 106 8.18 5.78 9.71
N ILE A 107 8.69 7.01 9.85
CA ILE A 107 9.37 7.75 8.80
C ILE A 107 10.85 7.93 9.18
N PHE A 108 11.76 7.61 8.27
CA PHE A 108 13.19 7.81 8.43
C PHE A 108 13.62 9.01 7.62
N LEU A 109 13.96 10.09 8.30
CA LEU A 109 14.48 11.30 7.70
C LEU A 109 15.99 11.16 7.52
N ASN A 110 16.39 10.80 6.30
CA ASN A 110 17.77 10.50 5.96
C ASN A 110 18.56 11.73 5.55
N ARG A 111 19.89 11.64 5.65
CA ARG A 111 20.84 12.67 5.20
C ARG A 111 20.73 13.99 5.93
N ILE A 112 20.48 13.94 7.24
CA ILE A 112 20.45 15.14 8.09
C ILE A 112 21.87 15.63 8.33
N VAL A 113 22.16 16.85 7.90
CA VAL A 113 23.46 17.49 8.15
C VAL A 113 23.56 17.94 9.61
N ASP A 114 24.78 18.05 10.13
CA ASP A 114 25.04 18.61 11.45
C ASP A 114 24.50 20.05 11.56
N GLU A 115 23.99 20.44 12.74
CA GLU A 115 23.43 21.77 12.99
C GLU A 115 24.43 22.90 12.74
N LYS A 116 25.74 22.63 12.90
CA LYS A 116 26.82 23.59 12.62
C LYS A 116 27.09 23.76 11.13
N SER A 117 26.52 22.91 10.28
CA SER A 117 26.68 23.00 8.82
C SER A 117 25.97 24.24 8.28
N PRO A 118 26.59 25.02 7.36
CA PRO A 118 25.91 26.11 6.65
C PRO A 118 24.64 25.67 5.91
N PHE A 119 24.54 24.38 5.57
CA PHE A 119 23.39 23.80 4.88
C PHE A 119 22.22 23.44 5.80
N TYR A 120 22.41 23.44 7.13
CA TYR A 120 21.38 23.04 8.08
C TYR A 120 20.15 23.97 8.01
N GLY A 121 20.36 25.29 7.92
CA GLY A 121 19.25 26.25 7.81
C GLY A 121 18.34 25.99 6.59
N ILE A 122 18.88 25.44 5.50
CA ILE A 122 18.10 25.04 4.33
C ILE A 122 17.29 23.77 4.64
N GLN A 123 17.93 22.77 5.26
CA GLN A 123 17.26 21.52 5.65
C GLN A 123 16.21 21.73 6.73
N GLU A 124 16.42 22.63 7.69
CA GLU A 124 15.54 22.84 8.85
C GLU A 124 14.08 23.11 8.44
N LYS A 125 13.87 23.93 7.41
CA LYS A 125 12.54 24.20 6.84
C LYS A 125 11.88 22.92 6.32
N TYR A 126 12.66 22.05 5.67
CA TYR A 126 12.18 20.78 5.13
C TYR A 126 11.94 19.75 6.23
N ILE A 127 12.81 19.67 7.22
CA ILE A 127 12.64 18.83 8.42
C ILE A 127 11.33 19.20 9.12
N LYS A 128 11.11 20.49 9.42
CA LYS A 128 9.85 20.98 10.04
C LYS A 128 8.61 20.62 9.20
N ARG A 129 8.70 20.75 7.87
CA ARG A 129 7.60 20.34 6.97
C ARG A 129 7.33 18.83 7.05
N ILE A 130 8.37 18.01 7.05
CA ILE A 130 8.24 16.54 7.12
C ILE A 130 7.60 16.14 8.46
N VAL A 131 8.10 16.70 9.57
CA VAL A 131 7.53 16.46 10.90
C VAL A 131 6.03 16.74 10.92
N LYS A 132 5.64 17.95 10.49
CA LYS A 132 4.23 18.32 10.43
C LYS A 132 3.40 17.46 9.46
N SER A 133 3.98 17.08 8.32
CA SER A 133 3.26 16.32 7.29
C SER A 133 2.93 14.90 7.76
N PHE A 134 3.85 14.26 8.48
CA PHE A 134 3.71 12.86 8.89
C PHE A 134 3.21 12.64 10.32
N GLU A 135 2.90 13.70 11.08
CA GLU A 135 2.20 13.54 12.35
C GLU A 135 0.92 12.69 12.19
N PRO A 136 0.62 11.78 13.14
CA PRO A 136 1.36 11.47 14.38
C PRO A 136 2.44 10.35 14.24
N THR A 137 2.79 9.93 13.02
CA THR A 137 3.75 8.84 12.78
C THR A 137 5.16 9.21 13.30
N PRO A 138 5.82 8.34 14.10
CA PRO A 138 7.17 8.55 14.61
C PRO A 138 8.20 8.82 13.51
N ILE A 139 9.12 9.74 13.79
CA ILE A 139 10.19 10.12 12.87
C ILE A 139 11.55 9.82 13.48
N PHE A 140 12.37 9.09 12.72
CA PHE A 140 13.75 8.77 13.05
C PHE A 140 14.69 9.64 12.22
N MET A 141 15.52 10.41 12.91
CA MET A 141 16.51 11.28 12.29
C MET A 141 17.78 10.47 11.99
N VAL A 142 18.11 10.31 10.71
CA VAL A 142 19.30 9.58 10.27
C VAL A 142 20.35 10.59 9.78
N PRO A 143 21.52 10.65 10.44
CA PRO A 143 22.55 11.62 10.11
C PRO A 143 23.16 11.34 8.73
N GLN A 144 23.65 12.40 8.10
CA GLN A 144 24.49 12.30 6.92
C GLN A 144 25.78 11.57 7.28
N VAL A 145 26.07 10.48 6.58
CA VAL A 145 27.32 9.71 6.72
C VAL A 145 28.10 9.83 5.41
N TYR A 146 29.39 10.14 5.52
CA TYR A 146 30.29 10.36 4.38
C TYR A 146 31.20 9.16 4.08
N GLU A 147 31.21 8.18 4.97
CA GLU A 147 31.93 6.91 4.81
C GLU A 147 30.96 5.75 4.59
N GLU A 148 31.41 4.71 3.89
CA GLU A 148 30.61 3.50 3.73
C GLU A 148 30.51 2.74 5.06
N ILE A 149 29.28 2.34 5.42
CA ILE A 149 28.98 1.58 6.63
C ILE A 149 29.06 0.09 6.28
N LEU A 150 30.28 -0.44 6.29
CA LEU A 150 30.56 -1.83 5.94
C LEU A 150 30.91 -2.67 7.17
N GLY A 151 30.41 -3.90 7.19
CA GLY A 151 30.66 -4.88 8.24
C GLY A 151 29.70 -4.77 9.43
N TYR A 152 29.58 -5.88 10.16
CA TYR A 152 28.61 -6.04 11.25
C TYR A 152 28.75 -4.97 12.34
N GLU A 153 29.97 -4.67 12.79
CA GLU A 153 30.20 -3.71 13.89
C GLU A 153 29.78 -2.28 13.51
N LYS A 154 30.16 -1.80 12.31
CA LYS A 154 29.74 -0.47 11.84
C LYS A 154 28.22 -0.39 11.65
N LEU A 155 27.59 -1.46 11.14
CA LEU A 155 26.13 -1.54 11.00
C LEU A 155 25.43 -1.53 12.36
N LYS A 156 25.99 -2.23 13.36
CA LYS A 156 25.48 -2.27 14.72
C LYS A 156 25.59 -0.92 15.42
N GLU A 157 26.72 -0.23 15.28
CA GLU A 157 26.92 1.13 15.80
C GLU A 157 25.94 2.12 15.15
N PHE A 158 25.80 2.07 13.82
CA PHE A 158 24.87 2.91 13.09
C PHE A 158 23.41 2.64 13.48
N GLY A 159 23.03 1.36 13.60
CA GLY A 159 21.72 0.95 14.10
C GLY A 159 21.46 1.50 15.50
N LYS A 160 22.42 1.38 16.43
CA LYS A 160 22.32 1.94 17.78
C LYS A 160 22.19 3.46 17.78
N ARG A 161 22.85 4.17 16.86
CA ARG A 161 22.70 5.63 16.72
C ARG A 161 21.29 6.04 16.27
N ILE A 162 20.66 5.27 15.40
CA ILE A 162 19.32 5.56 14.86
C ILE A 162 18.22 5.13 15.83
N TYR A 163 18.28 3.88 16.29
CA TYR A 163 17.23 3.26 17.10
C TYR A 163 17.42 3.47 18.60
N GLN A 164 18.63 3.85 19.04
CA GLN A 164 18.97 3.99 20.46
C GLN A 164 18.67 2.68 21.21
N ASP A 165 17.83 2.74 22.24
CA ASP A 165 17.41 1.59 23.04
C ASP A 165 16.15 0.90 22.47
N LYS A 166 15.57 1.41 21.38
CA LYS A 166 14.38 0.82 20.76
C LYS A 166 14.75 -0.42 19.94
N ASN A 167 13.90 -1.45 20.01
CA ASN A 167 14.08 -2.63 19.18
C ASN A 167 13.63 -2.34 17.74
N PRO A 168 14.49 -2.50 16.71
CA PRO A 168 14.13 -2.23 15.32
C PRO A 168 13.02 -3.15 14.78
N ALA A 169 12.73 -4.28 15.43
CA ALA A 169 11.66 -5.19 15.04
C ALA A 169 10.26 -4.80 15.59
N GLU A 170 10.18 -3.82 16.49
CA GLU A 170 8.90 -3.34 17.03
C GLU A 170 8.14 -2.48 16.04
N ILE A 171 6.82 -2.45 16.15
CA ILE A 171 5.95 -1.52 15.42
C ILE A 171 5.85 -0.24 16.25
N PHE A 172 6.44 0.86 15.76
CA PHE A 172 6.55 2.10 16.54
C PHE A 172 5.27 2.90 16.63
N TYR A 173 4.33 2.65 15.72
CA TYR A 173 3.04 3.30 15.69
C TYR A 173 2.01 2.39 15.02
N LYS A 174 0.88 2.19 15.71
CA LYS A 174 -0.27 1.46 15.19
C LYS A 174 -1.08 2.38 14.28
N ASP A 175 -0.55 2.54 13.08
CA ASP A 175 -1.17 3.35 12.05
C ASP A 175 -2.53 2.80 11.64
N LYS A 176 -3.46 3.70 11.34
CA LYS A 176 -4.82 3.36 10.92
C LYS A 176 -5.03 3.89 9.50
N PRO A 177 -4.75 3.08 8.47
CA PRO A 177 -4.94 3.48 7.07
C PRO A 177 -6.36 3.98 6.78
N PHE A 178 -7.34 3.42 7.50
CA PHE A 178 -8.72 3.88 7.48
C PHE A 178 -9.38 3.76 8.87
N GLU A 179 -10.42 4.54 9.08
CA GLU A 179 -11.31 4.46 10.23
C GLU A 179 -12.74 4.25 9.75
N ILE A 180 -13.53 3.47 10.49
CA ILE A 180 -14.96 3.31 10.23
C ILE A 180 -15.71 3.88 11.43
N LEU A 181 -16.55 4.87 11.17
CA LEU A 181 -17.48 5.43 12.14
C LEU A 181 -18.89 4.94 11.82
N GLU A 182 -19.64 4.59 12.85
CA GLU A 182 -21.06 4.27 12.76
C GLU A 182 -21.87 5.35 13.50
N LYS A 183 -22.93 5.84 12.86
CA LYS A 183 -23.91 6.71 13.49
C LYS A 183 -25.29 6.50 12.85
N ASP A 184 -26.29 6.16 13.65
CA ASP A 184 -27.69 6.03 13.24
C ASP A 184 -27.89 5.09 12.02
N GLY A 185 -27.13 3.99 11.95
CA GLY A 185 -27.17 3.02 10.84
C GLY A 185 -26.43 3.46 9.56
N ILE A 186 -25.83 4.66 9.57
CA ILE A 186 -24.94 5.17 8.53
C ILE A 186 -23.49 4.90 8.93
N TYR A 187 -22.70 4.40 7.99
CA TYR A 187 -21.29 4.09 8.19
C TYR A 187 -20.44 5.01 7.34
N ILE A 188 -19.36 5.53 7.90
CA ILE A 188 -18.42 6.40 7.21
C ILE A 188 -17.04 5.77 7.29
N LEU A 189 -16.51 5.33 6.15
CA LEU A 189 -15.11 4.95 6.01
C LEU A 189 -14.30 6.20 5.68
N LYS A 190 -13.31 6.49 6.53
CA LYS A 190 -12.44 7.67 6.45
C LYS A 190 -11.02 7.23 6.16
N MET A 191 -10.37 7.87 5.18
CA MET A 191 -8.95 7.65 4.85
C MET A 191 -8.21 8.98 4.73
N ILE A 192 -7.05 9.08 5.36
CA ILE A 192 -6.21 10.28 5.30
C ILE A 192 -5.40 10.27 4.01
N LEU A 193 -5.40 11.40 3.30
CA LEU A 193 -4.63 11.63 2.08
C LEU A 193 -3.60 12.72 2.34
N LYS A 194 -2.31 12.37 2.50
CA LYS A 194 -1.26 13.39 2.70
C LYS A 194 -1.06 14.27 1.46
N GLU A 195 -1.32 13.72 0.28
CA GLU A 195 -1.49 14.48 -0.96
C GLU A 195 -2.77 14.03 -1.67
N VAL A 196 -3.71 14.95 -1.91
CA VAL A 196 -4.91 14.65 -2.69
C VAL A 196 -4.50 14.28 -4.12
N PRO A 197 -4.88 13.10 -4.63
CA PRO A 197 -4.62 12.72 -6.01
C PRO A 197 -5.18 13.76 -6.98
N ARG A 198 -4.41 14.09 -8.02
CA ARG A 198 -4.87 15.01 -9.07
C ARG A 198 -5.74 14.30 -10.10
N GLU A 199 -5.52 13.00 -10.23
CA GLU A 199 -6.24 12.12 -11.11
C GLU A 199 -7.67 11.89 -10.60
N LYS A 200 -8.60 11.58 -11.51
CA LYS A 200 -9.99 11.28 -11.15
C LYS A 200 -10.04 10.06 -10.23
N LEU A 201 -10.67 10.25 -9.07
CA LEU A 201 -11.00 9.19 -8.12
C LEU A 201 -12.35 8.56 -8.50
N GLU A 202 -12.35 7.25 -8.73
CA GLU A 202 -13.56 6.46 -9.00
C GLU A 202 -13.70 5.40 -7.90
N ILE A 203 -14.85 5.37 -7.24
CA ILE A 203 -15.13 4.45 -6.14
C ILE A 203 -16.43 3.72 -6.43
N TYR A 204 -16.41 2.40 -6.33
CA TYR A 204 -17.60 1.56 -6.52
C TYR A 204 -17.44 0.24 -5.79
N GLN A 205 -18.55 -0.40 -5.44
CA GLN A 205 -18.56 -1.69 -4.77
C GLN A 205 -18.76 -2.81 -5.79
N LYS A 206 -18.13 -3.95 -5.54
CA LYS A 206 -18.34 -5.17 -6.33
C LYS A 206 -18.18 -6.39 -5.43
N GLU A 207 -19.25 -7.16 -5.29
CA GLU A 207 -19.28 -8.33 -4.40
C GLU A 207 -18.91 -7.88 -2.97
N GLU A 208 -17.86 -8.44 -2.37
CA GLU A 208 -17.37 -8.09 -1.02
C GLU A 208 -16.26 -7.01 -1.03
N ASP A 209 -15.96 -6.44 -2.20
CA ASP A 209 -14.88 -5.47 -2.41
C ASP A 209 -15.41 -4.04 -2.58
N LEU A 210 -14.74 -3.09 -1.94
CA LEU A 210 -14.71 -1.70 -2.33
C LEU A 210 -13.59 -1.51 -3.35
N ILE A 211 -13.92 -1.00 -4.52
CA ILE A 211 -12.94 -0.71 -5.54
C ILE A 211 -12.64 0.79 -5.55
N ILE A 212 -11.37 1.13 -5.36
CA ILE A 212 -10.87 2.51 -5.43
C ILE A 212 -9.91 2.60 -6.63
N LYS A 213 -10.21 3.51 -7.55
CA LYS A 213 -9.41 3.74 -8.75
C LYS A 213 -8.95 5.19 -8.83
N ILE A 214 -7.65 5.38 -9.08
CA ILE A 214 -6.98 6.67 -9.21
C ILE A 214 -6.12 6.64 -10.48
N GLY A 215 -6.55 7.36 -11.51
CA GLY A 215 -5.91 7.30 -12.82
C GLY A 215 -5.89 5.86 -13.37
N ASN A 216 -4.70 5.31 -13.56
CA ASN A 216 -4.50 3.94 -14.05
C ASN A 216 -4.38 2.89 -12.93
N TYR A 217 -4.36 3.29 -11.67
CA TYR A 217 -4.29 2.39 -10.54
C TYR A 217 -5.70 2.05 -10.08
N LYS A 218 -5.99 0.76 -9.93
CA LYS A 218 -7.27 0.23 -9.43
C LYS A 218 -6.94 -0.74 -8.32
N LYS A 219 -7.57 -0.58 -7.15
CA LYS A 219 -7.45 -1.48 -6.01
C LYS A 219 -8.79 -2.05 -5.61
N HIS A 220 -8.81 -3.33 -5.27
CA HIS A 220 -9.86 -4.00 -4.50
C HIS A 220 -9.49 -3.96 -3.02
N PHE A 221 -10.32 -3.29 -2.25
CA PHE A 221 -10.26 -3.21 -0.81
C PHE A 221 -11.33 -4.13 -0.24
N PHE A 222 -10.94 -5.14 0.53
CA PHE A 222 -11.91 -5.98 1.23
C PHE A 222 -12.65 -5.12 2.23
N LEU A 223 -13.97 -5.04 2.08
CA LEU A 223 -14.78 -4.31 3.03
C LEU A 223 -14.66 -4.99 4.40
N PRO A 224 -14.33 -4.26 5.47
CA PRO A 224 -14.45 -4.76 6.82
C PRO A 224 -15.84 -5.34 7.02
N ARG A 225 -15.95 -6.41 7.82
CA ARG A 225 -17.19 -7.20 7.96
C ARG A 225 -18.44 -6.35 8.22
N VAL A 226 -18.28 -5.25 8.95
CA VAL A 226 -19.35 -4.28 9.25
C VAL A 226 -19.93 -3.59 8.01
N LEU A 227 -19.25 -3.61 6.86
CA LEU A 227 -19.65 -2.97 5.60
C LEU A 227 -20.09 -3.95 4.50
N LEU A 228 -19.92 -5.27 4.66
CA LEU A 228 -20.11 -6.27 3.59
C LEU A 228 -21.52 -6.27 2.97
N ASN A 229 -22.56 -5.85 3.70
CA ASN A 229 -23.96 -5.82 3.26
C ASN A 229 -24.52 -4.39 3.18
N LYS A 230 -23.67 -3.40 2.91
CA LYS A 230 -24.05 -1.99 2.80
C LYS A 230 -23.66 -1.47 1.44
N GLU A 231 -24.41 -0.50 0.95
CA GLU A 231 -24.15 0.16 -0.32
C GLU A 231 -23.49 1.51 -0.13
N ILE A 232 -22.58 1.85 -1.04
CA ILE A 232 -22.01 3.18 -1.15
C ILE A 232 -23.10 4.16 -1.58
N LYS A 233 -23.35 5.17 -0.75
CA LYS A 233 -24.28 6.27 -1.06
C LYS A 233 -23.57 7.52 -1.54
N ASN A 234 -22.35 7.76 -1.07
CA ASN A 234 -21.55 8.93 -1.46
C ASN A 234 -20.05 8.69 -1.22
N ALA A 235 -19.21 9.41 -1.96
CA ALA A 235 -17.77 9.49 -1.70
C ALA A 235 -17.25 10.91 -1.98
N VAL A 236 -16.60 11.52 -1.01
CA VAL A 236 -16.12 12.90 -1.10
C VAL A 236 -14.71 13.04 -0.53
N ILE A 237 -13.91 13.94 -1.11
CA ILE A 237 -12.65 14.38 -0.53
C ILE A 237 -12.88 15.76 0.10
N LYS A 238 -12.60 15.89 1.39
CA LYS A 238 -12.65 17.15 2.13
C LYS A 238 -11.43 17.27 3.02
N ASP A 239 -10.71 18.39 2.93
CA ASP A 239 -9.57 18.70 3.82
C ASP A 239 -8.57 17.54 3.98
N ASN A 240 -8.11 16.96 2.86
CA ASN A 240 -7.19 15.81 2.85
C ASN A 240 -7.77 14.50 3.44
N LEU A 241 -9.08 14.40 3.57
CA LEU A 241 -9.78 13.20 4.03
C LEU A 241 -10.72 12.69 2.94
N LEU A 242 -10.57 11.42 2.56
CA LEU A 242 -11.56 10.71 1.75
C LEU A 242 -12.59 10.09 2.68
N GLU A 243 -13.85 10.50 2.53
CA GLU A 243 -14.99 9.95 3.26
C GLU A 243 -15.90 9.20 2.29
N ILE A 244 -16.18 7.93 2.59
CA ILE A 244 -17.09 7.08 1.83
C ILE A 244 -18.23 6.70 2.74
N THR A 245 -19.45 7.09 2.37
CA THR A 245 -20.67 6.84 3.14
C THR A 245 -21.34 5.57 2.67
N PHE A 246 -21.67 4.69 3.61
CA PHE A 246 -22.41 3.46 3.39
C PHE A 246 -23.71 3.45 4.21
N SER A 247 -24.77 2.87 3.66
CA SER A 247 -26.00 2.55 4.40
C SER A 247 -26.56 1.20 3.98
N LEU A 248 -27.55 0.69 4.71
CA LEU A 248 -28.35 -0.44 4.22
C LEU A 248 -28.97 -0.09 2.86
N SER A 249 -29.08 -1.10 2.00
CA SER A 249 -29.79 -1.03 0.72
C SER A 249 -31.24 -0.66 0.92
#